data_AF-A0A0C1JEA5-F1
#
_entry.id   AF-A0A0C1JEA5-F1
#
_cell.length_a   1.000
_cell.length_b   1.000
_cell.length_c   1.000
_cell.angle_alpha   90.00
_cell.angle_beta   90.00
_cell.angle_gamma   90.00
#
_symmetry.space_group_name_H-M   'P 1'
#
loop_
_entity.id
_entity.type
_entity.pdbx_description
1 polymer ?
#
loop_
_entity_poly.entity_id
_entity_poly.type
_entity_poly.pdbx_seq_one_letter_code
_entity_poly.pdbx_strand_id
1 'polypeptide(L)'
;MTFRFEVAPNTQGVELAARVAGTIPTLETERLVLRAPQLSDFDTYAQIVASPRARYLSVMSREDAWYDFAQMVAIWSLRGHGLWSVEAKAGGHLLGFVVLGFEPEDPEPELGFIFTEDGEGHGYAFEAASAARDFAFDQLGWKTLASFVVKGNTRSERLAQRLGATVEREIPEDDGTTLVYRHMPAGAEGRA
;
A
#
# COMPACT_ATOMS: atom_id res chain seq x y z
N MET A 1 -8.41 -3.23 25.10
CA MET A 1 -8.71 -4.68 24.99
C MET A 1 -7.69 -5.24 24.02
N THR A 2 -6.89 -6.23 24.42
CA THR A 2 -5.92 -6.87 23.52
C THR A 2 -6.63 -8.00 22.79
N PHE A 3 -6.71 -7.92 21.46
CA PHE A 3 -7.33 -8.97 20.67
C PHE A 3 -6.44 -10.21 20.63
N ARG A 4 -7.02 -11.41 20.57
CA ARG A 4 -6.27 -12.67 20.60
C ARG A 4 -5.31 -12.82 19.42
N PHE A 5 -5.62 -12.21 18.28
CA PHE A 5 -4.78 -12.22 17.09
C PHE A 5 -3.55 -11.30 17.21
N GLU A 6 -3.51 -10.42 18.21
CA GLU A 6 -2.34 -9.56 18.50
C GLU A 6 -1.37 -10.19 19.49
N VAL A 7 -1.70 -11.37 20.03
CA VAL A 7 -0.80 -12.09 20.93
C VAL A 7 0.42 -12.52 20.14
N ALA A 8 1.60 -12.05 20.56
CA ALA A 8 2.85 -12.40 19.93
C ALA A 8 3.03 -13.93 19.88
N PRO A 9 3.45 -14.48 18.73
CA PRO A 9 3.74 -15.91 18.64
C PRO A 9 4.95 -16.26 19.52
N ASN A 10 5.09 -17.54 19.83
CA ASN A 10 6.32 -18.03 20.44
C ASN A 10 7.52 -17.87 19.48
N THR A 11 8.73 -18.06 19.99
CA THR A 11 9.98 -17.89 19.23
C THR A 11 9.99 -18.69 17.92
N GLN A 12 9.55 -19.96 17.94
CA GLN A 12 9.50 -20.78 16.72
C GLN A 12 8.53 -20.22 15.68
N GLY A 13 7.40 -19.67 16.11
CA GLY A 13 6.43 -19.01 15.24
C GLY A 13 6.98 -17.73 14.61
N VAL A 14 7.69 -16.91 15.38
CA VAL A 14 8.39 -15.72 14.85
C VAL A 14 9.40 -16.12 13.78
N GLU A 15 10.23 -17.13 14.03
CA GLU A 15 11.23 -17.59 13.07
C GLU A 15 10.61 -18.15 11.78
N LEU A 16 9.50 -18.90 11.89
CA LEU A 16 8.79 -19.40 10.72
C LEU A 16 8.17 -18.25 9.92
N ALA A 17 7.52 -17.29 10.59
CA ALA A 17 6.97 -16.11 9.93
C ALA A 17 8.04 -15.31 9.20
N ALA A 18 9.23 -15.13 9.80
CA ALA A 18 10.36 -14.46 9.16
C ALA A 18 10.85 -15.20 7.89
N ARG A 19 10.87 -16.54 7.90
CA ARG A 19 11.22 -17.33 6.70
C ARG A 19 10.19 -17.19 5.59
N VAL A 20 8.90 -17.19 5.93
CA VAL A 20 7.82 -16.96 4.96
C VAL A 20 7.92 -15.54 4.41
N ALA A 21 8.08 -14.54 5.26
CA ALA A 21 8.27 -13.15 4.87
C ALA A 21 9.50 -12.96 3.96
N GLY A 22 10.58 -13.72 4.18
CA GLY A 22 11.79 -13.70 3.36
C GLY A 22 11.61 -14.17 1.91
N THR A 23 10.45 -14.72 1.54
CA THR A 23 10.12 -15.03 0.14
C THR A 23 9.51 -13.84 -0.61
N ILE A 24 9.06 -12.81 0.10
CA ILE A 24 8.48 -11.61 -0.49
C ILE A 24 9.64 -10.68 -0.93
N PRO A 25 9.58 -10.10 -2.15
CA PRO A 25 10.60 -9.17 -2.61
C PRO A 25 10.79 -7.99 -1.65
N THR A 26 12.04 -7.62 -1.41
CA THR A 26 12.38 -6.37 -0.69
C THR A 26 12.86 -5.35 -1.72
N LEU A 27 12.26 -4.16 -1.73
CA LEU A 27 12.68 -3.07 -2.60
C LEU A 27 13.48 -2.07 -1.78
N GLU A 28 14.62 -1.66 -2.32
CA GLU A 28 15.45 -0.62 -1.72
C GLU A 28 15.45 0.62 -2.61
N THR A 29 15.27 1.77 -1.98
CA THR A 29 15.40 3.08 -2.63
C THR A 29 16.56 3.83 -1.99
N GLU A 30 16.71 5.13 -2.31
CA GLU A 30 17.72 5.97 -1.69
C GLU A 30 17.55 6.03 -0.16
N ARG A 31 16.31 6.20 0.32
CA ARG A 31 16.02 6.45 1.73
C ARG A 31 15.20 5.36 2.40
N LEU A 32 14.61 4.43 1.64
CA LEU A 32 13.59 3.51 2.13
C LEU A 32 13.94 2.04 1.87
N VAL A 33 13.37 1.19 2.71
CA VAL A 33 13.24 -0.25 2.49
C VAL A 33 11.75 -0.59 2.47
N LEU A 34 11.26 -1.14 1.37
CA LEU A 34 9.93 -1.72 1.26
C LEU A 34 10.06 -3.22 1.47
N ARG A 35 9.51 -3.71 2.57
CA ARG A 35 9.71 -5.08 3.05
C ARG A 35 8.40 -5.74 3.43
N ALA A 36 8.41 -7.06 3.49
CA ALA A 36 7.27 -7.86 3.94
C ALA A 36 6.70 -7.31 5.27
N PRO A 37 5.38 -7.20 5.42
CA PRO A 37 4.80 -6.78 6.69
C PRO A 37 5.06 -7.81 7.79
N GLN A 38 5.24 -7.32 9.00
CA GLN A 38 5.46 -8.09 10.21
C GLN A 38 4.31 -7.84 11.18
N LEU A 39 4.09 -8.77 12.12
CA LEU A 39 3.03 -8.62 13.11
C LEU A 39 3.15 -7.32 13.93
N SER A 40 4.39 -6.86 14.19
CA SER A 40 4.66 -5.61 14.91
C SER A 40 4.19 -4.36 14.17
N ASP A 41 3.99 -4.43 12.85
CA ASP A 41 3.56 -3.28 12.05
C ASP A 41 2.05 -3.04 12.15
N PHE A 42 1.29 -4.06 12.56
CA PHE A 42 -0.16 -3.99 12.64
C PHE A 42 -0.64 -2.83 13.52
N ASP A 43 0.07 -2.54 14.63
CA ASP A 43 -0.34 -1.45 15.49
C ASP A 43 -0.29 -0.10 14.76
N THR A 44 0.74 0.12 13.94
CA THR A 44 0.86 1.33 13.11
C THR A 44 -0.20 1.34 12.00
N TYR A 45 -0.45 0.19 11.36
CA TYR A 45 -1.51 0.05 10.35
C TYR A 45 -2.87 0.46 10.92
N ALA A 46 -3.26 -0.16 12.03
CA ALA A 46 -4.51 0.09 12.74
C ALA A 46 -4.63 1.55 13.21
N GLN A 47 -3.54 2.15 13.71
CA GLN A 47 -3.52 3.57 14.08
C GLN A 47 -3.83 4.49 12.89
N ILE A 48 -3.39 4.15 11.67
CA ILE A 48 -3.70 4.93 10.48
C ILE A 48 -5.18 4.73 10.10
N VAL A 49 -5.59 3.50 9.82
CA VAL A 49 -6.90 3.18 9.20
C VAL A 49 -8.10 3.36 10.15
N ALA A 50 -7.87 3.32 11.47
CA ALA A 50 -8.91 3.58 12.47
C ALA A 50 -8.97 5.03 12.95
N SER A 51 -8.15 5.93 12.38
CA SER A 51 -8.14 7.35 12.76
C SER A 51 -8.96 8.22 11.81
N PRO A 52 -9.29 9.46 12.21
CA PRO A 52 -9.88 10.46 11.29
C PRO A 52 -9.04 10.76 10.05
N ARG A 53 -7.75 10.36 10.04
CA ARG A 53 -6.87 10.50 8.87
C ARG A 53 -7.27 9.57 7.73
N ALA A 54 -7.92 8.45 8.03
CA ALA A 54 -8.44 7.47 7.07
C ALA A 54 -9.79 7.86 6.47
N ARG A 55 -10.22 9.12 6.59
CA ARG A 55 -11.49 9.63 6.05
C ARG A 55 -11.73 9.38 4.55
N TYR A 56 -10.71 8.95 3.80
CA TYR A 56 -10.79 8.62 2.36
C TYR A 56 -10.64 7.12 2.06
N LEU A 57 -10.51 6.27 3.07
CA LEU A 57 -10.27 4.82 2.95
C LEU A 57 -11.39 3.99 3.60
N SER A 58 -12.47 4.65 4.03
CA SER A 58 -13.42 4.17 5.06
C SER A 58 -12.74 3.93 6.40
N VAL A 59 -13.19 4.63 7.45
CA VAL A 59 -12.60 4.49 8.79
C VAL A 59 -12.97 3.11 9.35
N MET A 60 -11.95 2.30 9.66
CA MET A 60 -12.11 0.93 10.13
C MET A 60 -12.15 0.83 11.65
N SER A 61 -12.81 -0.18 12.18
CA SER A 61 -12.52 -0.62 13.55
C SER A 61 -11.13 -1.28 13.59
N ARG A 62 -10.52 -1.41 14.78
CA ARG A 62 -9.25 -2.14 14.91
C ARG A 62 -9.38 -3.61 14.50
N GLU A 63 -10.56 -4.22 14.68
CA GLU A 63 -10.81 -5.58 14.25
C GLU A 63 -10.90 -5.68 12.73
N ASP A 64 -11.60 -4.76 12.06
CA ASP A 64 -11.66 -4.72 10.60
C ASP A 64 -10.28 -4.46 9.99
N ALA A 65 -9.50 -3.57 10.60
CA ALA A 65 -8.11 -3.29 10.22
C ALA A 65 -7.24 -4.55 10.29
N TRP A 66 -7.52 -5.47 11.21
CA TRP A 66 -6.79 -6.74 11.30
C TRP A 66 -7.10 -7.65 10.11
N TYR A 67 -8.38 -7.80 9.77
CA TYR A 67 -8.78 -8.64 8.64
C TYR A 67 -8.23 -8.08 7.32
N ASP A 68 -8.30 -6.76 7.15
CA ASP A 68 -7.73 -6.08 6.01
C ASP A 68 -6.20 -6.25 5.91
N PHE A 69 -5.46 -5.95 6.99
CA PHE A 69 -4.00 -6.17 7.03
C PHE A 69 -3.62 -7.62 6.74
N ALA A 70 -4.29 -8.59 7.36
CA ALA A 70 -4.02 -10.01 7.16
C ALA A 70 -4.31 -10.46 5.72
N GLN A 71 -5.38 -9.94 5.11
CA GLN A 71 -5.68 -10.17 3.70
C GLN A 71 -4.57 -9.63 2.80
N MET A 72 -4.14 -8.38 3.00
CA MET A 72 -3.13 -7.75 2.16
C MET A 72 -1.72 -8.36 2.33
N VAL A 73 -1.45 -8.98 3.48
CA VAL A 73 -0.28 -9.85 3.67
C VAL A 73 -0.43 -11.16 2.89
N ALA A 74 -1.60 -11.81 2.97
CA ALA A 74 -1.81 -13.12 2.37
C ALA A 74 -1.79 -13.10 0.83
N ILE A 75 -2.21 -11.99 0.19
CA ILE A 75 -2.22 -11.89 -1.27
C ILE A 75 -0.82 -12.01 -1.90
N TRP A 76 0.27 -11.74 -1.18
CA TRP A 76 1.61 -12.04 -1.66
C TRP A 76 1.78 -13.53 -2.01
N SER A 77 1.29 -14.41 -1.14
CA SER A 77 1.40 -15.86 -1.34
C SER A 77 0.40 -16.39 -2.38
N LEU A 78 -0.72 -15.69 -2.58
CA LEU A 78 -1.80 -16.13 -3.47
C LEU A 78 -1.68 -15.57 -4.89
N ARG A 79 -1.14 -14.36 -5.04
CA ARG A 79 -1.12 -13.61 -6.31
C ARG A 79 0.26 -13.07 -6.70
N GLY A 80 1.26 -13.15 -5.83
CA GLY A 80 2.62 -12.67 -6.12
C GLY A 80 2.80 -11.15 -6.02
N HIS A 81 1.86 -10.46 -5.38
CA HIS A 81 1.88 -9.02 -5.10
C HIS A 81 1.09 -8.76 -3.81
N GLY A 82 1.32 -7.64 -3.13
CA GLY A 82 0.55 -7.30 -1.93
C GLY A 82 1.05 -6.07 -1.18
N LEU A 83 0.85 -6.07 0.13
CA LEU A 83 1.27 -4.99 1.02
C LEU A 83 2.78 -5.03 1.28
N TRP A 84 3.44 -3.90 1.13
CA TRP A 84 4.74 -3.65 1.75
C TRP A 84 4.60 -2.68 2.90
N SER A 85 5.38 -2.90 3.95
CA SER A 85 5.66 -1.85 4.93
C SER A 85 6.86 -1.03 4.45
N VAL A 86 6.79 0.27 4.68
CA VAL A 86 7.79 1.25 4.24
C VAL A 86 8.61 1.70 5.44
N GLU A 87 9.87 1.34 5.47
CA GLU A 87 10.79 1.63 6.56
C GLU A 87 11.86 2.64 6.13
N ALA A 88 12.16 3.61 6.98
CA ALA A 88 13.28 4.52 6.77
C ALA A 88 14.61 3.80 6.99
N LYS A 89 15.52 3.86 6.02
CA LYS A 89 16.90 3.36 6.19
C LYS A 89 17.60 4.03 7.37
N ALA A 90 17.34 5.32 7.56
CA ALA A 90 17.79 6.05 8.74
C ALA A 90 16.88 5.72 9.94
N GLY A 91 17.42 5.01 10.93
CA GLY A 91 16.74 4.75 12.20
C GLY A 91 15.75 3.58 12.21
N GLY A 92 15.43 2.99 11.05
CA GLY A 92 14.54 1.82 10.98
C GLY A 92 13.09 2.12 11.34
N HIS A 93 12.67 3.37 11.23
CA HIS A 93 11.31 3.78 11.59
C HIS A 93 10.32 3.37 10.50
N LEU A 94 9.21 2.74 10.91
CA LEU A 94 8.09 2.47 10.04
C LEU A 94 7.35 3.77 9.69
N LEU A 95 7.27 4.08 8.40
CA LEU A 95 6.70 5.32 7.88
C LEU A 95 5.30 5.14 7.29
N GLY A 96 4.93 3.90 6.93
CA GLY A 96 3.67 3.64 6.26
C GLY A 96 3.67 2.33 5.50
N PHE A 97 2.79 2.24 4.52
CA PHE A 97 2.54 1.06 3.73
C PHE A 97 2.22 1.43 2.28
N VAL A 98 2.60 0.55 1.37
CA VAL A 98 2.22 0.61 -0.05
C VAL A 98 1.53 -0.70 -0.41
N VAL A 99 0.35 -0.60 -1.00
CA VAL A 99 -0.42 -1.74 -1.51
C VAL A 99 -0.16 -1.84 -3.00
N LEU A 100 0.20 -3.04 -3.46
CA LEU A 100 0.21 -3.37 -4.88
C LEU A 100 -0.66 -4.61 -5.09
N GLY A 101 -1.81 -4.49 -5.72
CA GLY A 101 -2.63 -5.68 -5.94
C GLY A 101 -4.10 -5.46 -6.20
N PHE A 102 -4.92 -6.33 -5.62
CA PHE A 102 -6.36 -6.31 -5.77
C PHE A 102 -6.95 -6.41 -4.38
N GLU A 103 -7.60 -5.36 -3.93
CA GLU A 103 -8.64 -5.46 -2.92
C GLU A 103 -9.86 -6.21 -3.51
N PRO A 104 -10.74 -6.81 -2.69
CA PRO A 104 -11.79 -7.70 -3.19
C PRO A 104 -12.77 -7.01 -4.15
N GLU A 105 -12.93 -5.69 -4.00
CA GLU A 105 -13.83 -4.86 -4.80
C GLU A 105 -13.13 -4.18 -5.99
N ASP A 106 -11.80 -4.31 -6.09
CA ASP A 106 -11.04 -3.65 -7.13
C ASP A 106 -11.37 -4.22 -8.52
N PRO A 107 -11.78 -3.38 -9.48
CA PRO A 107 -12.04 -3.85 -10.85
C PRO A 107 -10.74 -4.19 -11.61
N GLU A 108 -9.58 -3.74 -11.10
CA GLU A 108 -8.28 -3.85 -11.76
C GLU A 108 -7.13 -3.65 -10.77
N PRO A 109 -5.87 -4.00 -11.11
CA PRO A 109 -4.78 -3.88 -10.16
C PRO A 109 -4.55 -2.44 -9.68
N GLU A 110 -4.37 -2.28 -8.38
CA GLU A 110 -4.21 -1.03 -7.66
C GLU A 110 -2.76 -0.80 -7.17
N LEU A 111 -2.35 0.46 -7.18
CA LEU A 111 -1.27 1.05 -6.38
C LEU A 111 -1.89 1.97 -5.31
N GLY A 112 -2.05 1.43 -4.11
CA GLY A 112 -2.53 2.14 -2.92
C GLY A 112 -1.38 2.54 -1.99
N PHE A 113 -1.61 3.53 -1.12
CA PHE A 113 -0.63 3.93 -0.12
C PHE A 113 -1.27 4.61 1.09
N ILE A 114 -0.72 4.31 2.27
CA ILE A 114 -1.12 4.94 3.53
C ILE A 114 0.13 5.23 4.37
N PHE A 115 0.20 6.39 5.00
CA PHE A 115 1.41 6.83 5.71
C PHE A 115 1.06 7.36 7.10
N THR A 116 2.01 7.20 8.02
CA THR A 116 1.96 7.83 9.33
C THR A 116 2.08 9.34 9.18
N GLU A 117 1.71 10.08 10.23
CA GLU A 117 1.92 11.53 10.24
C GLU A 117 3.39 11.92 10.03
N ASP A 118 4.32 11.18 10.65
CA ASP A 118 5.76 11.39 10.50
C ASP A 118 6.28 11.02 9.09
N GLY A 119 5.61 10.07 8.41
CA GLY A 119 5.94 9.66 7.05
C GLY A 119 5.53 10.67 5.96
N GLU A 120 4.72 11.66 6.31
CA GLU A 120 4.16 12.62 5.37
C GLU A 120 5.01 13.88 5.20
N GLY A 121 4.86 14.59 4.08
CA GLY A 121 5.55 15.87 3.84
C GLY A 121 7.03 15.75 3.43
N HIS A 122 7.64 14.57 3.58
CA HIS A 122 9.05 14.31 3.26
C HIS A 122 9.31 13.68 1.87
N GLY A 123 8.23 13.43 1.11
CA GLY A 123 8.29 12.79 -0.20
C GLY A 123 8.45 11.26 -0.16
N TYR A 124 8.36 10.62 1.00
CA TYR A 124 8.49 9.17 1.13
C TYR A 124 7.41 8.40 0.38
N ALA A 125 6.17 8.87 0.41
CA ALA A 125 5.08 8.25 -0.34
C ALA A 125 5.34 8.22 -1.85
N PHE A 126 5.92 9.30 -2.41
CA PHE A 126 6.33 9.33 -3.81
C PHE A 126 7.44 8.34 -4.12
N GLU A 127 8.48 8.28 -3.27
CA GLU A 127 9.61 7.38 -3.45
C GLU A 127 9.18 5.91 -3.36
N ALA A 128 8.39 5.55 -2.34
CA ALA A 128 7.89 4.20 -2.14
C ALA A 128 6.92 3.76 -3.24
N ALA A 129 5.94 4.61 -3.59
CA ALA A 129 4.98 4.30 -4.63
C ALA A 129 5.64 4.20 -6.02
N SER A 130 6.68 5.00 -6.30
CA SER A 130 7.46 4.86 -7.53
C SER A 130 8.13 3.48 -7.61
N ALA A 131 8.80 3.05 -6.53
CA ALA A 131 9.45 1.74 -6.51
C ALA A 131 8.47 0.58 -6.67
N ALA A 132 7.30 0.64 -6.01
CA ALA A 132 6.26 -0.37 -6.14
C ALA A 132 5.63 -0.41 -7.54
N ARG A 133 5.38 0.77 -8.13
CA ARG A 133 4.89 0.90 -9.51
C ARG A 133 5.87 0.31 -10.52
N ASP A 134 7.15 0.63 -10.38
CA ASP A 134 8.20 0.14 -11.27
C ASP A 134 8.37 -1.37 -11.13
N PHE A 135 8.27 -1.91 -9.91
CA PHE A 135 8.21 -3.36 -9.69
C PHE A 135 7.05 -4.02 -10.45
N ALA A 136 5.86 -3.42 -10.43
CA ALA A 136 4.70 -3.95 -11.15
C ALA A 136 4.94 -4.06 -12.66
N PHE A 137 5.61 -3.06 -13.25
CA PHE A 137 5.91 -3.06 -14.67
C PHE A 137 7.10 -3.96 -15.02
N ASP A 138 8.19 -3.87 -14.27
CA ASP A 138 9.46 -4.50 -14.62
C ASP A 138 9.50 -5.98 -14.22
N GLN A 139 8.95 -6.32 -13.05
CA GLN A 139 9.02 -7.68 -12.50
C GLN A 139 7.73 -8.47 -12.75
N LEU A 140 6.56 -7.84 -12.60
CA LEU A 140 5.28 -8.51 -12.84
C LEU A 140 4.80 -8.40 -14.30
N GLY A 141 5.45 -7.55 -15.11
CA GLY A 141 5.14 -7.39 -16.52
C GLY A 141 3.78 -6.74 -16.81
N TRP A 142 3.16 -6.10 -15.80
CA TRP A 142 1.87 -5.45 -15.92
C TRP A 142 1.92 -4.37 -17.01
N LYS A 143 0.80 -4.17 -17.71
CA LYS A 143 0.69 -3.17 -18.78
C LYS A 143 0.14 -1.85 -18.30
N THR A 144 -0.52 -1.89 -17.15
CA THR A 144 -1.21 -0.79 -16.51
C THR A 144 -1.55 -1.17 -15.07
N LEU A 145 -1.74 -0.17 -14.22
CA LEU A 145 -2.36 -0.26 -12.91
C LEU A 145 -3.07 1.05 -12.57
N ALA A 146 -3.98 1.02 -11.61
CA ALA A 146 -4.78 2.15 -11.19
C ALA A 146 -4.37 2.63 -9.78
N SER A 147 -4.73 3.86 -9.43
CA SER A 147 -4.94 4.26 -8.03
C SER A 147 -6.36 4.79 -7.93
N PHE A 148 -7.13 4.28 -6.97
CA PHE A 148 -8.50 4.73 -6.70
C PHE A 148 -8.45 5.86 -5.67
N VAL A 149 -8.83 7.06 -6.08
CA VAL A 149 -8.67 8.25 -5.23
C VAL A 149 -10.00 8.98 -5.10
N VAL A 150 -10.53 9.05 -3.87
CA VAL A 150 -11.72 9.87 -3.58
C VAL A 150 -11.48 11.32 -4.00
N LYS A 151 -12.34 11.84 -4.86
CA LYS A 151 -12.30 13.20 -5.39
C LYS A 151 -12.30 14.22 -4.25
N GLY A 152 -11.33 15.13 -4.26
CA GLY A 152 -11.08 16.08 -3.17
C GLY A 152 -10.03 15.60 -2.17
N ASN A 153 -9.52 14.37 -2.27
CA ASN A 153 -8.29 13.95 -1.60
C ASN A 153 -7.07 14.53 -2.33
N THR A 154 -6.91 15.85 -2.23
CA THR A 154 -5.90 16.63 -2.96
C THR A 154 -4.47 16.14 -2.76
N ARG A 155 -4.18 15.44 -1.66
CA ARG A 155 -2.85 14.87 -1.37
C ARG A 155 -2.59 13.64 -2.24
N SER A 156 -3.52 12.70 -2.27
CA SER A 156 -3.42 11.51 -3.13
C SER A 156 -3.52 11.87 -4.61
N GLU A 157 -4.40 12.82 -4.98
CA GLU A 157 -4.50 13.33 -6.36
C GLU A 157 -3.15 13.89 -6.85
N ARG A 158 -2.52 14.77 -6.07
CA ARG A 158 -1.20 15.34 -6.41
C ARG A 158 -0.10 14.31 -6.46
N LEU A 159 -0.16 13.29 -5.60
CA LEU A 159 0.81 12.21 -5.57
C LEU A 159 0.68 11.33 -6.82
N ALA A 160 -0.54 10.92 -7.19
CA ALA A 160 -0.80 10.17 -8.41
C ALA A 160 -0.33 10.95 -9.66
N GLN A 161 -0.62 12.25 -9.73
CA GLN A 161 -0.14 13.11 -10.82
C GLN A 161 1.39 13.23 -10.85
N ARG A 162 2.05 13.35 -9.69
CA ARG A 162 3.52 13.35 -9.61
C ARG A 162 4.13 12.04 -10.07
N LEU A 163 3.44 10.91 -9.84
CA LEU A 163 3.80 9.60 -10.38
C LEU A 163 3.54 9.49 -11.89
N GLY A 164 3.06 10.54 -12.55
CA GLY A 164 2.76 10.56 -13.99
C GLY A 164 1.42 9.91 -14.35
N ALA A 165 0.58 9.59 -13.38
CA ALA A 165 -0.74 9.04 -13.65
C ALA A 165 -1.71 10.12 -14.13
N THR A 166 -2.64 9.73 -15.00
CA THR A 166 -3.70 10.60 -15.52
C THR A 166 -5.07 10.08 -15.11
N VAL A 167 -6.05 10.98 -14.94
CA VAL A 167 -7.42 10.55 -14.65
C VAL A 167 -8.00 9.91 -15.92
N GLU A 168 -8.34 8.62 -15.84
CA GLU A 168 -8.95 7.89 -16.96
C GLU A 168 -10.48 7.98 -16.91
N ARG A 169 -11.06 7.79 -15.72
CA ARG A 169 -12.51 7.81 -15.51
C ARG A 169 -12.87 8.18 -14.07
N GLU A 170 -14.13 8.54 -13.87
CA GLU A 170 -14.73 8.78 -12.56
C GLU A 170 -15.76 7.68 -12.28
N ILE A 171 -15.81 7.19 -11.04
CA ILE A 171 -16.79 6.23 -10.54
C ILE A 171 -17.65 6.96 -9.51
N PRO A 172 -18.93 7.24 -9.81
CA PRO A 172 -19.86 7.80 -8.83
C PRO A 172 -20.16 6.77 -7.74
N GLU A 173 -20.15 7.21 -6.48
CA GLU A 173 -20.49 6.40 -5.31
C GLU A 173 -21.56 7.13 -4.48
N ASP A 174 -22.18 6.43 -3.53
CA ASP A 174 -23.30 6.98 -2.76
C ASP A 174 -22.93 8.24 -1.95
N ASP A 175 -21.67 8.35 -1.50
CA ASP A 175 -21.15 9.44 -0.68
C ASP A 175 -20.07 10.29 -1.38
N GLY A 176 -19.82 10.07 -2.67
CA GLY A 176 -18.76 10.78 -3.36
C GLY A 176 -18.49 10.33 -4.79
N THR A 177 -17.24 10.54 -5.21
CA THR A 177 -16.77 10.13 -6.53
C THR A 177 -15.34 9.66 -6.40
N THR A 178 -15.06 8.47 -6.91
CA THR A 178 -13.71 7.92 -6.96
C THR A 178 -13.10 8.22 -8.33
N LEU A 179 -11.95 8.89 -8.34
CA LEU A 179 -11.15 9.12 -9.53
C LEU A 179 -10.24 7.92 -9.76
N VAL A 180 -10.26 7.37 -10.97
CA VAL A 180 -9.36 6.30 -11.38
C VAL A 180 -8.13 6.93 -12.06
N TYR A 181 -7.01 6.97 -11.33
CA TYR A 181 -5.73 7.41 -11.86
C TYR A 181 -5.00 6.26 -12.52
N ARG A 182 -4.73 6.37 -13.81
CA ARG A 182 -4.08 5.36 -14.64
C ARG A 182 -2.58 5.56 -14.67
N HIS A 183 -1.83 4.55 -14.25
CA HIS A 183 -0.37 4.49 -14.38
C HIS A 183 0.00 3.65 -15.61
N MET A 184 0.95 4.15 -16.40
CA MET A 184 1.46 3.48 -17.59
C MET A 184 2.98 3.29 -17.48
N PRO A 185 3.56 2.23 -18.07
CA PRO A 185 5.00 2.08 -18.12
C PRO A 185 5.63 3.20 -18.97
N ALA A 186 6.86 3.57 -18.65
CA ALA A 186 7.59 4.61 -19.38
C ALA A 186 7.64 4.29 -20.89
N GLY A 187 7.29 5.28 -21.72
CA GLY A 187 7.28 5.13 -23.19
C GLY A 187 6.03 4.48 -23.79
N ALA A 188 4.99 4.20 -22.99
CA ALA A 188 3.69 3.76 -23.51
C ALA A 188 2.83 4.91 -24.09
N GLU A 189 3.20 6.17 -23.83
CA GLU A 189 2.57 7.34 -24.44
C GLU A 189 2.88 7.38 -25.95
N GLY A 190 1.94 6.95 -26.79
CA GLY A 190 2.07 6.99 -28.25
C GLY A 190 1.55 5.79 -29.04
N ARG A 191 0.90 4.82 -28.39
CA ARG A 191 0.16 3.75 -29.08
C ARG A 191 -1.34 3.88 -28.83
N ALA A 192 -1.93 4.90 -29.43
CA ALA A 192 -3.36 4.96 -29.72
C ALA A 192 -3.58 4.61 -31.19
#